data_AF-A0A8H5ZIQ5-F1
#
_entry.id   AF-A0A8H5ZIQ5-F1
#
_cell.length_a   1.000
_cell.length_b   1.000
_cell.length_c   1.000
_cell.angle_alpha   90.00
_cell.angle_beta   90.00
_cell.angle_gamma   90.00
#
_symmetry.space_group_name_H-M   'P 1'
#
loop_
_entity.id
_entity.type
_entity.pdbx_description
1 polymer ?
#
loop_
_entity_poly.entity_id
_entity_poly.type
_entity_poly.pdbx_seq_one_letter_code
_entity_poly.pdbx_strand_id
1 'polypeptide(L)'
;MQDIQLMECAARDVGFPRDYLISLDECLERTGPKHTTLERCFQQWKWRSAKEAGEKLIKAELEGSDKPPIKEEIKKYCLGRVQYLPELRKALWEEKGEEKGEDWKGIVKVATERRVEETQEVGYLSLGRDEVVWRGEESKMLEHL
;
A
#
# COMPACT_ATOMS: atom_id res chain seq x y z
N MET A 1 7.95 11.80 -7.88
CA MET A 1 7.92 10.54 -7.11
C MET A 1 6.48 10.31 -6.64
N GLN A 2 6.00 9.07 -6.56
CA GLN A 2 4.59 8.76 -6.23
C GLN A 2 4.53 7.63 -5.21
N ASP A 3 4.15 7.95 -3.98
CA ASP A 3 3.94 6.99 -2.88
C ASP A 3 2.46 6.60 -2.81
N ILE A 4 2.12 5.34 -3.14
CA ILE A 4 0.74 4.84 -3.15
C ILE A 4 0.09 4.91 -1.77
N GLN A 5 0.84 4.66 -0.70
CA GLN A 5 0.30 4.67 0.65
C GLN A 5 -0.04 6.09 1.09
N LEU A 6 0.82 7.05 0.73
CA LEU A 6 0.58 8.47 0.99
C LEU A 6 -0.56 9.02 0.11
N MET A 7 -0.60 8.65 -1.16
CA MET A 7 -1.69 9.01 -2.07
C MET A 7 -3.03 8.50 -1.56
N GLU A 8 -3.12 7.24 -1.13
CA GLU A 8 -4.34 6.69 -0.55
C GLU A 8 -4.74 7.44 0.71
N CYS A 9 -3.81 7.63 1.65
CA CYS A 9 -4.08 8.31 2.92
C CYS A 9 -4.57 9.75 2.70
N ALA A 10 -3.91 10.49 1.80
CA ALA A 10 -4.26 11.86 1.43
C ALA A 10 -5.57 11.94 0.63
N ALA A 11 -5.97 10.88 -0.06
CA ALA A 11 -7.21 10.84 -0.82
C ALA A 11 -8.45 10.52 0.05
N ARG A 12 -8.27 10.07 1.31
CA ARG A 12 -9.38 9.75 2.22
C ARG A 12 -10.27 10.97 2.49
N ASP A 13 -11.57 10.75 2.53
CA ASP A 13 -12.56 11.79 2.83
C ASP A 13 -12.40 12.35 4.24
N VAL A 14 -12.88 13.58 4.44
CA VAL A 14 -12.85 14.25 5.75
C VAL A 14 -13.60 13.40 6.78
N GLY A 15 -12.96 13.15 7.93
CA GLY A 15 -13.50 12.32 9.01
C GLY A 15 -13.06 10.85 8.98
N PHE A 16 -12.34 10.41 7.94
CA PHE A 16 -11.63 9.14 7.99
C PHE A 16 -10.29 9.31 8.70
N PRO A 17 -9.92 8.40 9.62
CA PRO A 17 -8.63 8.48 10.28
C PRO A 17 -7.47 8.32 9.29
N ARG A 18 -6.40 9.10 9.49
CA ARG A 18 -5.18 9.13 8.65
C ARG A 18 -3.93 8.72 9.44
N ASP A 19 -4.12 8.29 10.68
CA ASP A 19 -3.13 7.84 11.65
C ASP A 19 -2.64 6.40 11.40
N TYR A 20 -3.32 5.64 10.53
CA TYR A 20 -2.94 4.27 10.18
C TYR A 20 -2.94 3.98 8.68
N LEU A 21 -2.10 3.00 8.31
CA LEU A 21 -2.06 2.41 6.98
C LEU A 21 -3.13 1.33 6.84
N ILE A 22 -3.86 1.38 5.73
CA ILE A 22 -4.74 0.27 5.34
C ILE A 22 -3.97 -0.79 4.58
N SER A 23 -4.51 -2.01 4.56
CA SER A 23 -3.92 -3.09 3.77
C SER A 23 -4.07 -2.84 2.26
N LEU A 24 -3.22 -3.47 1.43
CA LEU A 24 -3.40 -3.45 -0.03
C LEU A 24 -4.80 -3.97 -0.44
N ASP A 25 -5.29 -4.98 0.28
CA ASP A 25 -6.62 -5.58 0.08
C ASP A 25 -7.72 -4.51 0.26
N GLU A 26 -7.64 -3.77 1.35
CA GLU A 26 -8.57 -2.69 1.68
C GLU A 26 -8.41 -1.48 0.73
N CYS A 27 -7.17 -1.16 0.30
CA CYS A 27 -6.93 -0.12 -0.69
C CYS A 27 -7.59 -0.46 -2.04
N LEU A 28 -7.49 -1.71 -2.48
CA LEU A 28 -8.16 -2.18 -3.69
C LEU A 28 -9.69 -2.14 -3.56
N GLU A 29 -10.22 -2.37 -2.37
CA GLU A 29 -11.67 -2.27 -2.11
C GLU A 29 -12.20 -0.84 -2.22
N ARG A 30 -11.41 0.14 -1.79
CA ARG A 30 -11.80 1.55 -1.72
C ARG A 30 -11.50 2.30 -3.02
N THR A 31 -10.41 1.95 -3.71
CA THR A 31 -9.88 2.70 -4.86
C THR A 31 -9.95 1.92 -6.17
N GLY A 32 -10.20 0.60 -6.13
CA GLY A 32 -10.25 -0.22 -7.34
C GLY A 32 -11.37 0.19 -8.30
N PRO A 33 -11.23 -0.09 -9.61
CA PRO A 33 -12.31 0.10 -10.57
C PRO A 33 -13.56 -0.63 -10.07
N LYS A 34 -14.75 -0.10 -10.38
CA LYS A 34 -16.04 -0.77 -10.15
C LYS A 34 -16.19 -2.00 -11.06
N HIS A 35 -15.29 -2.98 -10.94
CA HIS A 35 -15.51 -4.30 -11.49
C HIS A 35 -16.82 -4.84 -10.92
N THR A 36 -17.54 -5.64 -11.71
CA THR A 36 -18.74 -6.33 -11.22
C THR A 36 -18.39 -7.08 -9.94
N THR A 37 -19.30 -7.06 -8.95
CA THR A 37 -19.05 -7.57 -7.60
C THR A 37 -18.50 -9.00 -7.60
N LEU A 38 -18.91 -9.83 -8.58
CA LEU A 38 -18.49 -11.22 -8.72
C LEU A 38 -17.02 -11.39 -9.12
N GLU A 39 -16.56 -10.65 -10.13
CA GLU A 39 -15.17 -10.76 -10.61
C GLU A 39 -14.19 -10.22 -9.57
N ARG A 40 -14.58 -9.16 -8.86
CA ARG A 40 -13.83 -8.62 -7.72
C ARG A 40 -13.73 -9.64 -6.58
N CYS A 41 -14.84 -10.23 -6.17
CA CYS A 41 -14.86 -11.27 -5.11
C CYS A 41 -13.96 -12.46 -5.48
N PHE A 42 -13.98 -12.89 -6.75
CA PHE A 42 -13.16 -14.01 -7.20
C PHE A 42 -11.66 -13.69 -7.21
N GLN A 43 -11.27 -12.50 -7.65
CA GLN A 43 -9.87 -12.05 -7.61
C GLN A 43 -9.39 -11.88 -6.16
N GLN A 44 -10.21 -11.28 -5.29
CA GLN A 44 -9.90 -11.18 -3.86
C GLN A 44 -9.77 -12.54 -3.18
N TRP A 45 -10.62 -13.51 -3.53
CA TRP A 45 -10.54 -14.86 -2.98
C TRP A 45 -9.28 -15.59 -3.45
N LYS A 46 -8.95 -15.50 -4.75
CA LYS A 46 -7.71 -16.05 -5.31
C LYS A 46 -6.48 -15.45 -4.63
N TRP A 47 -6.47 -14.14 -4.47
CA TRP A 47 -5.37 -13.43 -3.84
C TRP A 47 -5.23 -13.80 -2.36
N ARG A 48 -6.31 -13.78 -1.57
CA ARG A 48 -6.29 -14.22 -0.16
C ARG A 48 -5.78 -15.65 -0.02
N SER A 49 -6.23 -16.56 -0.89
CA SER A 49 -5.77 -17.95 -0.90
C SER A 49 -4.28 -18.05 -1.21
N ALA A 50 -3.77 -17.29 -2.19
CA ALA A 50 -2.36 -17.24 -2.52
C ALA A 50 -1.51 -16.60 -1.39
N LYS A 51 -2.05 -15.59 -0.71
CA LYS A 51 -1.45 -14.91 0.44
C LYS A 51 -1.26 -15.85 1.62
N GLU A 52 -2.32 -16.53 2.04
CA GLU A 52 -2.26 -17.49 3.13
C GLU A 52 -1.31 -18.65 2.84
N ALA A 53 -1.31 -19.16 1.60
CA ALA A 53 -0.40 -20.22 1.17
C ALA A 53 1.06 -19.75 1.16
N GLY A 54 1.33 -18.57 0.60
CA GLY A 54 2.67 -17.98 0.53
C GLY A 54 3.24 -17.64 1.91
N GLU A 55 2.45 -17.04 2.81
CA GLU A 55 2.88 -16.68 4.16
C GLU A 55 3.27 -17.92 4.99
N LYS A 56 2.49 -19.01 4.88
CA LYS A 56 2.81 -20.29 5.52
C LYS A 56 4.13 -20.87 5.01
N LEU A 57 4.36 -20.81 3.70
CA LEU A 57 5.58 -21.34 3.08
C LEU A 57 6.82 -20.50 3.40
N ILE A 58 6.70 -19.17 3.38
CA ILE A 58 7.80 -18.26 3.73
C ILE A 58 8.23 -18.48 5.19
N LYS A 59 7.26 -18.61 6.10
CA LYS A 59 7.55 -18.89 7.51
C LYS A 59 8.31 -20.22 7.69
N ALA A 60 7.98 -21.23 6.90
CA ALA A 60 8.65 -22.53 6.93
C ALA A 60 10.03 -22.54 6.22
N GLU A 61 10.24 -21.74 5.18
CA GLU A 61 11.50 -21.66 4.43
C GLU A 61 12.59 -20.82 5.10
N LEU A 62 12.22 -19.91 6.01
CA LEU A 62 13.17 -19.13 6.80
C LEU A 62 13.99 -19.98 7.80
N GLU A 63 13.65 -21.26 7.99
CA GLU A 63 14.31 -22.18 8.94
C GLU A 63 15.39 -23.09 8.30
N GLY A 64 15.70 -22.98 7.00
CA GLY A 64 16.64 -23.88 6.30
C GLY A 64 17.57 -23.21 5.29
N SER A 65 18.86 -23.52 5.37
CA SER A 65 19.96 -22.87 4.63
C SER A 65 20.22 -23.34 3.19
N ASP A 66 19.39 -24.21 2.62
CA ASP A 66 19.55 -24.68 1.24
C ASP A 66 18.32 -24.29 0.41
N LYS A 67 18.46 -23.31 -0.48
CA LYS A 67 17.34 -22.68 -1.20
C LYS A 67 16.96 -23.47 -2.48
N PRO A 68 15.88 -24.27 -2.48
CA PRO A 68 15.29 -24.77 -3.72
C PRO A 68 14.75 -23.61 -4.58
N PRO A 69 14.45 -23.83 -5.88
CA PRO A 69 13.73 -22.83 -6.68
C PRO A 69 12.45 -22.39 -5.97
N ILE A 70 12.17 -21.08 -6.04
CA ILE A 70 11.02 -20.44 -5.37
C ILE A 70 9.74 -21.18 -5.76
N LYS A 71 9.01 -21.69 -4.74
CA LYS A 71 7.73 -22.38 -4.92
C LYS A 71 6.73 -21.49 -5.64
N GLU A 72 5.87 -22.08 -6.46
CA GLU A 72 4.93 -21.35 -7.30
C GLU A 72 3.93 -20.52 -6.48
N GLU A 73 3.57 -20.99 -5.29
CA GLU A 73 2.74 -20.29 -4.32
C GLU A 73 3.41 -19.01 -3.80
N ILE A 74 4.72 -19.05 -3.57
CA ILE A 74 5.50 -17.87 -3.16
C ILE A 74 5.58 -16.87 -4.32
N LYS A 75 5.74 -17.35 -5.56
CA LYS A 75 5.70 -16.45 -6.74
C LYS A 75 4.33 -15.77 -6.87
N LYS A 76 3.24 -16.52 -6.73
CA LYS A 76 1.87 -15.99 -6.77
C LYS A 76 1.63 -14.99 -5.65
N TYR A 77 2.13 -15.27 -4.44
CA TYR A 77 2.11 -14.32 -3.33
C TYR A 77 2.86 -13.03 -3.67
N CYS A 78 4.10 -13.12 -4.13
CA CYS A 78 4.89 -11.94 -4.50
C CYS A 78 4.24 -11.15 -5.64
N LEU A 79 3.74 -11.83 -6.68
CA LEU A 79 3.08 -11.21 -7.82
C LEU A 79 1.85 -10.42 -7.39
N GLY A 80 0.97 -10.99 -6.56
CA GLY A 80 -0.24 -10.30 -6.16
C GLY A 80 0.00 -9.06 -5.28
N ARG A 81 1.17 -8.95 -4.63
CA ARG A 81 1.57 -7.72 -3.92
C ARG A 81 1.90 -6.55 -4.84
N VAL A 82 2.22 -6.81 -6.11
CA VAL A 82 2.73 -5.79 -7.04
C VAL A 82 1.84 -5.60 -8.27
N GLN A 83 1.11 -6.63 -8.70
CA GLN A 83 0.40 -6.64 -9.99
C GLN A 83 -0.66 -5.53 -10.11
N TYR A 84 -1.26 -5.11 -8.98
CA TYR A 84 -2.30 -4.08 -8.95
C TYR A 84 -1.78 -2.67 -8.65
N LEU A 85 -0.49 -2.52 -8.32
CA LEU A 85 0.08 -1.20 -7.99
C LEU A 85 -0.02 -0.18 -9.14
N PRO A 86 0.20 -0.56 -10.42
CA PRO A 86 0.05 0.39 -11.54
C PRO A 86 -1.37 0.94 -11.67
N GLU A 87 -2.38 0.09 -11.48
CA GLU A 87 -3.80 0.45 -11.56
C GLU A 87 -4.21 1.34 -10.38
N LEU A 88 -3.76 0.99 -9.16
CA LEU A 88 -3.96 1.83 -7.97
C LEU A 88 -3.31 3.20 -8.11
N ARG A 89 -2.07 3.25 -8.60
CA ARG A 89 -1.37 4.51 -8.89
C ARG A 89 -2.21 5.36 -9.86
N LYS A 90 -2.74 4.77 -10.92
CA LYS A 90 -3.57 5.47 -11.90
C LYS A 90 -4.83 6.05 -11.24
N ALA A 91 -5.61 5.22 -10.56
CA ALA A 91 -6.84 5.64 -9.89
C ALA A 91 -6.59 6.73 -8.83
N LEU A 92 -5.50 6.63 -8.06
CA LEU A 92 -5.18 7.62 -7.04
C LEU A 92 -4.62 8.93 -7.61
N TRP A 93 -3.67 8.85 -8.53
CA TRP A 93 -2.95 10.04 -9.00
C TRP A 93 -3.68 10.81 -10.11
N GLU A 94 -4.29 10.07 -11.04
CA GLU A 94 -4.99 10.66 -12.18
C GLU A 94 -6.43 10.97 -11.76
N GLU A 95 -7.22 9.98 -11.34
CA GLU A 95 -8.64 10.21 -11.08
C GLU A 95 -8.87 11.02 -9.79
N LYS A 96 -8.33 10.55 -8.65
CA LYS A 96 -8.47 11.25 -7.36
C LYS A 96 -7.63 12.52 -7.28
N GLY A 97 -6.44 12.51 -7.86
CA GLY A 97 -5.58 13.70 -7.90
C GLY A 97 -6.18 14.84 -8.73
N GLU A 98 -6.91 14.54 -9.81
CA GLU A 98 -7.67 15.57 -10.54
C GLU A 98 -8.85 16.11 -9.72
N GLU A 99 -9.57 15.25 -8.99
CA GLU A 99 -10.64 15.66 -8.08
C GLU A 99 -10.14 16.59 -6.96
N LYS A 100 -8.97 16.29 -6.39
CA LYS A 100 -8.38 17.01 -5.25
C LYS A 100 -7.58 18.26 -5.64
N GLY A 101 -7.14 18.37 -6.90
CA GLY A 101 -6.42 19.54 -7.42
C GLY A 101 -4.90 19.51 -7.24
N GLU A 102 -4.23 20.53 -7.76
CA GLU A 102 -2.76 20.59 -7.83
C GLU A 102 -2.09 20.77 -6.46
N ASP A 103 -2.74 21.47 -5.51
CA ASP A 103 -2.22 21.62 -4.14
C ASP A 103 -2.06 20.26 -3.44
N TRP A 104 -3.01 19.36 -3.66
CA TRP A 104 -2.95 17.98 -3.17
C TRP A 104 -1.75 17.23 -3.75
N LYS A 105 -1.51 17.33 -5.07
CA LYS A 105 -0.35 16.69 -5.71
C LYS A 105 0.97 17.27 -5.18
N GLY A 106 1.00 18.56 -4.92
CA GLY A 106 2.13 19.26 -4.30
C GLY A 106 2.45 18.70 -2.91
N ILE A 107 1.44 18.60 -2.04
CA ILE A 107 1.59 18.07 -0.68
C ILE A 107 2.05 16.61 -0.71
N VAL A 108 1.43 15.76 -1.54
CA VAL A 108 1.82 14.35 -1.67
C VAL A 108 3.28 14.24 -2.13
N LYS A 109 3.71 15.08 -3.07
CA LYS A 109 5.10 15.08 -3.55
C LYS A 109 6.07 15.44 -2.43
N VAL A 110 5.82 16.53 -1.70
CA VAL A 110 6.67 16.98 -0.58
C VAL A 110 6.77 15.91 0.50
N ALA A 111 5.64 15.33 0.92
CA ALA A 111 5.65 14.29 1.94
C ALA A 111 6.30 12.98 1.43
N THR A 112 6.20 12.66 0.13
CA THR A 112 6.95 11.53 -0.47
C THR A 112 8.46 11.76 -0.39
N GLU A 113 8.92 12.96 -0.76
CA GLU A 113 10.34 13.32 -0.71
C GLU A 113 10.88 13.25 0.72
N ARG A 114 10.13 13.79 1.68
CA ARG A 114 10.48 13.73 3.10
C ARG A 114 10.63 12.30 3.61
N ARG A 115 9.70 11.39 3.28
CA ARG A 115 9.82 9.97 3.67
C ARG A 115 11.07 9.31 3.10
N VAL A 116 11.43 9.64 1.87
CA VAL A 116 12.63 9.10 1.24
C VAL A 116 13.88 9.59 1.97
N GLU A 117 13.93 10.87 2.33
CA GLU A 117 15.01 11.44 3.15
C GLU A 117 15.08 10.76 4.52
N GLU A 118 13.94 10.59 5.22
CA GLU A 118 13.88 9.90 6.52
C GLU A 118 14.39 8.46 6.44
N THR A 119 14.08 7.73 5.37
CA THR A 119 14.57 6.35 5.19
C THR A 119 16.08 6.26 5.01
N GLN A 120 16.73 7.38 4.69
CA GLN A 120 18.18 7.46 4.49
C GLN A 120 18.92 7.95 5.75
N GLU A 121 18.20 8.32 6.82
CA GLU A 121 18.82 8.80 8.06
C GLU A 121 19.53 7.68 8.83
N VAL A 122 20.65 8.06 9.46
CA VAL A 122 21.41 7.17 10.35
C VAL A 122 20.56 6.90 11.60
N GLY A 123 20.00 5.69 11.69
CA GLY A 123 19.11 5.29 12.77
C GLY A 123 17.65 5.12 12.37
N TYR A 124 17.32 5.17 11.07
CA TYR A 124 16.00 4.79 10.59
C TYR A 124 15.63 3.36 11.03
N LEU A 125 14.51 3.23 11.74
CA LEU A 125 13.92 1.96 12.12
C LEU A 125 12.66 1.74 11.28
N SER A 126 12.66 0.73 10.41
CA SER A 126 11.46 0.30 9.71
C SER A 126 10.55 -0.44 10.68
N LEU A 127 9.62 0.27 11.31
CA LEU A 127 8.64 -0.32 12.22
C LEU A 127 7.59 -1.13 11.44
N GLY A 128 7.10 -2.22 12.05
CA GLY A 128 6.07 -3.09 11.46
C GLY A 128 4.65 -2.54 11.63
N ARG A 129 3.65 -3.20 11.03
CA ARG A 129 2.24 -2.76 10.98
C ARG A 129 1.63 -2.37 12.34
N ASP A 130 2.06 -3.02 13.43
CA ASP A 130 1.57 -2.76 14.79
C ASP A 130 2.34 -1.63 15.52
N GLU A 131 3.44 -1.14 14.93
CA GLU A 131 4.32 -0.12 15.49
C GLU A 131 4.45 1.14 14.60
N VAL A 132 3.95 1.09 13.36
CA VAL A 132 3.85 2.27 12.48
C VAL A 132 2.70 3.15 12.97
N VAL A 133 3.01 4.01 13.92
CA VAL A 133 2.25 5.23 14.16
C VAL A 133 2.68 6.22 13.09
N TRP A 134 1.77 6.64 12.20
CA TRP A 134 2.03 7.80 11.35
C TRP A 134 2.40 8.97 12.26
N ARG A 135 3.66 9.42 12.23
CA ARG A 135 4.10 10.51 13.09
C ARG A 135 3.24 11.74 12.78
N GLY A 136 2.68 12.35 13.81
CA GLY A 136 1.60 13.34 13.70
C GLY A 136 1.88 14.56 12.80
N GLU A 137 3.11 14.80 12.35
CA GLU A 137 3.44 15.84 11.38
C GLU A 137 2.93 15.55 9.96
N GLU A 138 3.00 14.29 9.51
CA GLU A 138 2.43 13.89 8.22
C GLU A 138 0.90 13.96 8.26
N SER A 139 0.30 13.50 9.36
CA SER A 139 -1.15 13.62 9.57
C SER A 139 -1.59 15.09 9.57
N LYS A 140 -0.86 15.99 10.25
CA LYS A 140 -1.14 17.43 10.25
C LYS A 140 -1.01 18.08 8.88
N MET A 141 -0.01 17.70 8.08
CA MET A 141 0.11 18.21 6.71
C MET A 141 -1.07 17.79 5.84
N LEU A 142 -1.57 16.57 6.06
CA LEU A 142 -2.75 16.08 5.37
C LEU A 142 -4.04 16.68 5.93
N GLU A 143 -4.17 17.01 7.22
CA GLU A 143 -5.38 17.60 7.83
C GLU A 143 -5.87 18.90 7.16
N HIS A 144 -5.01 19.57 6.38
CA HIS A 144 -5.34 20.76 5.60
C HIS A 144 -5.85 20.46 4.17
N LEU A 145 -6.00 19.17 3.82
CA LEU A 145 -6.59 18.61 2.58
C LEU A 145 -7.90 17.86 2.83
#